data_AF-A0A946CQF5-F1
#
_entry.id   AF-A0A946CQF5-F1
#
_cell.length_a   1.000
_cell.length_b   1.000
_cell.length_c   1.000
_cell.angle_alpha   90.00
_cell.angle_beta   90.00
_cell.angle_gamma   90.00
#
_symmetry.space_group_name_H-M   'P 1'
#
loop_
_entity.id
_entity.type
_entity.pdbx_description
1 polymer ?
#
loop_
_entity_poly.entity_id
_entity_poly.type
_entity_poly.pdbx_seq_one_letter_code
_entity_poly.pdbx_strand_id
1 'polypeptide(L)'
;MGGHKNDASVEDTDALTDDKITEYLANNPDFLARNPEIVKSLTAPSRWDGDGVADMQKFMLEQLRGEIDNLRDCAQDVIETSRTNMSIQTRVHTAVLALLSADGFADTVKVVTD
;
A
#
# COMPACT_ATOMS: atom_id res chain seq x y z
N MET A 1 -15.53 62.68 8.02
CA MET A 1 -15.87 61.27 8.31
C MET A 1 -16.31 60.67 6.99
N GLY A 2 -15.48 59.97 6.20
CA GLY A 2 -14.73 58.77 6.56
C GLY A 2 -15.68 57.57 6.46
N GLY A 3 -15.60 56.66 5.49
CA GLY A 3 -14.63 56.49 4.42
C GLY A 3 -15.15 55.60 3.29
N HIS A 4 -14.49 55.72 2.14
CA HIS A 4 -14.50 54.77 1.02
C HIS A 4 -13.49 53.65 1.32
N LYS A 5 -13.84 52.39 1.00
CA LYS A 5 -12.98 51.23 0.64
C LYS A 5 -13.90 50.00 0.66
N ASN A 6 -14.41 49.50 -0.46
CA ASN A 6 -13.75 48.73 -1.53
C ASN A 6 -13.13 47.42 -1.02
N ASP A 7 -13.79 46.31 -1.36
CA ASP A 7 -13.32 44.93 -1.62
C ASP A 7 -14.43 43.97 -1.19
N ALA A 8 -14.66 42.82 -1.77
CA ALA A 8 -14.26 42.15 -3.00
C ALA A 8 -15.13 40.88 -2.99
N SER A 9 -15.54 40.43 -4.17
CA SER A 9 -15.89 39.04 -4.48
C SER A 9 -15.62 38.02 -3.36
N VAL A 10 -16.67 37.59 -2.66
CA VAL A 10 -16.62 36.31 -1.94
C VAL A 10 -17.40 35.33 -2.80
N GLU A 11 -16.64 34.39 -3.34
CA GLU A 11 -17.02 33.33 -4.25
C GLU A 11 -18.27 32.60 -3.77
N ASP A 12 -19.16 32.32 -4.72
CA ASP A 12 -20.27 31.39 -4.58
C ASP A 12 -19.66 30.00 -4.37
N THR A 13 -19.26 29.69 -3.14
CA THR A 13 -19.03 28.31 -2.73
C THR A 13 -20.41 27.67 -2.74
N ASP A 14 -20.82 27.20 -3.91
CA ASP A 14 -22.00 26.39 -4.09
C ASP A 14 -21.92 25.26 -3.08
N ALA A 15 -22.66 25.41 -1.98
CA ALA A 15 -22.50 24.56 -0.82
C ALA A 15 -22.83 23.13 -1.28
N LEU A 16 -21.84 22.23 -1.24
CA LEU A 16 -22.08 20.83 -1.51
C LEU A 16 -23.07 20.32 -0.46
N THR A 17 -24.33 20.16 -0.87
CA THR A 17 -25.37 19.54 -0.06
C THR A 17 -25.40 18.04 -0.34
N ASP A 18 -25.84 17.27 0.66
CA ASP A 18 -26.00 15.82 0.55
C ASP A 18 -26.87 15.43 -0.66
N ASP A 19 -27.91 16.22 -0.96
CA ASP A 19 -28.78 16.02 -2.12
C ASP A 19 -28.03 16.16 -3.45
N LYS A 20 -27.17 17.19 -3.58
CA LYS A 20 -26.35 17.40 -4.78
C LYS A 20 -25.32 16.30 -4.97
N ILE A 21 -24.72 15.83 -3.87
CA ILE A 21 -23.78 14.71 -3.90
C ILE A 21 -24.50 13.43 -4.32
N THR A 22 -25.69 13.18 -3.77
CA THR A 22 -26.51 12.01 -4.10
C THR A 22 -26.93 12.02 -5.57
N GLU A 23 -27.40 13.16 -6.07
CA GLU A 23 -27.75 13.34 -7.48
C GLU A 23 -26.53 13.15 -8.40
N TYR A 24 -25.38 13.71 -8.04
CA TYR A 24 -24.15 13.54 -8.79
C TYR A 24 -23.70 12.07 -8.86
N LEU A 25 -23.71 11.36 -7.74
CA LEU A 25 -23.34 9.94 -7.67
C LEU A 25 -24.33 9.05 -8.44
N ALA A 26 -25.64 9.35 -8.37
CA ALA A 26 -26.66 8.63 -9.14
C ALA A 26 -26.47 8.78 -10.65
N ASN A 27 -26.06 9.96 -11.10
CA ASN A 27 -25.78 10.25 -12.51
C ASN A 27 -24.39 9.74 -12.97
N ASN A 28 -23.50 9.36 -12.04
CA ASN A 28 -22.14 8.90 -12.32
C ASN A 28 -21.83 7.60 -11.55
N PRO A 29 -22.46 6.46 -11.90
CA PRO A 29 -22.29 5.21 -11.16
C PRO A 29 -20.87 4.65 -11.19
N ASP A 30 -20.06 5.05 -12.17
CA ASP A 30 -18.67 4.65 -12.32
C ASP A 30 -17.68 5.52 -11.52
N PHE A 31 -18.16 6.60 -10.89
CA PHE A 31 -17.32 7.60 -10.22
C PHE A 31 -16.44 6.99 -9.13
N LEU A 32 -17.00 6.11 -8.30
CA LEU A 32 -16.26 5.45 -7.22
C LEU A 32 -15.27 4.40 -7.73
N ALA A 33 -15.59 3.75 -8.86
CA ALA A 33 -14.65 2.83 -9.53
C ALA A 33 -13.45 3.60 -10.12
N ARG A 34 -13.67 4.81 -10.62
CA ARG A 34 -12.59 5.71 -11.11
C ARG A 34 -11.78 6.36 -10.01
N ASN A 35 -12.32 6.43 -8.78
CA ASN A 35 -11.68 7.08 -7.64
C ASN A 35 -11.58 6.12 -6.44
N PRO A 36 -10.80 5.02 -6.55
CA PRO A 36 -10.73 3.98 -5.53
C PRO A 36 -10.15 4.47 -4.19
N GLU A 37 -9.36 5.54 -4.19
CA GLU A 37 -8.81 6.14 -2.96
C GLU A 37 -9.90 6.79 -2.10
N ILE A 38 -11.00 7.28 -2.69
CA ILE A 38 -12.14 7.82 -1.94
C ILE A 38 -12.81 6.70 -1.16
N VAL A 39 -12.96 5.52 -1.77
CA VAL A 39 -13.59 4.35 -1.13
C VAL A 39 -12.83 3.92 0.13
N LYS A 40 -11.50 3.98 0.13
CA LYS A 40 -10.67 3.70 1.32
C LYS A 40 -10.93 4.66 2.48
N SER A 41 -11.32 5.89 2.18
CA SER A 41 -11.61 6.93 3.17
C SER A 41 -13.06 6.92 3.68
N LEU A 42 -13.96 6.21 3.00
CA LEU A 42 -15.36 6.11 3.40
C LEU A 42 -15.51 5.17 4.60
N THR A 43 -16.10 5.67 5.68
CA THR A 43 -16.48 4.84 6.82
C THR A 43 -17.65 3.95 6.40
N ALA A 44 -17.44 2.64 6.34
CA ALA A 44 -18.48 1.67 6.05
C ALA A 44 -19.62 1.77 7.09
N PRO A 45 -20.86 2.06 6.67
CA PRO A 45 -22.02 2.07 7.55
C PRO A 45 -22.33 0.66 8.07
N SER A 46 -22.80 0.57 9.31
CA SER A 46 -23.04 -0.71 10.01
C SER A 46 -24.13 -1.58 9.37
N ARG A 47 -25.00 -0.99 8.57
CA ARG A 47 -26.02 -1.70 7.78
C ARG A 47 -26.49 -0.81 6.63
N TRP A 48 -26.53 -1.40 5.45
CA TRP A 48 -27.12 -0.79 4.27
C TRP A 48 -28.20 -1.75 3.76
N ASP A 49 -29.46 -1.33 3.78
CA ASP A 49 -30.57 -2.07 3.19
C ASP A 49 -30.86 -1.46 1.80
N GLY A 50 -30.56 -2.19 0.72
CA GLY A 50 -30.81 -1.75 -0.66
C GLY A 50 -30.15 -2.64 -1.72
N ASP A 51 -30.81 -2.81 -2.87
CA ASP A 51 -30.44 -3.76 -3.94
C ASP A 51 -29.10 -3.46 -4.64
N GLY A 52 -28.56 -2.23 -4.54
CA GLY A 52 -27.29 -1.79 -5.15
C GLY A 52 -26.09 -1.68 -4.19
N VAL A 53 -26.28 -2.05 -2.93
CA VAL A 53 -25.33 -1.84 -1.84
C VAL A 53 -24.35 -2.99 -1.68
N ALA A 54 -24.81 -4.22 -1.95
CA ALA A 54 -24.01 -5.43 -1.79
C ALA A 54 -22.75 -5.40 -2.66
N ASP A 55 -22.83 -4.76 -3.84
CA ASP A 55 -21.70 -4.58 -4.75
C ASP A 55 -20.60 -3.69 -4.17
N MET A 56 -20.96 -2.66 -3.40
CA MET A 56 -19.96 -1.79 -2.76
C MET A 56 -19.23 -2.53 -1.63
N GLN A 57 -19.95 -3.27 -0.79
CA GLN A 57 -19.31 -4.10 0.25
C GLN A 57 -18.40 -5.17 -0.37
N LYS A 58 -18.84 -5.80 -1.47
CA LYS A 58 -18.04 -6.76 -2.21
C LYS A 58 -16.77 -6.13 -2.78
N PHE A 59 -16.88 -4.95 -3.39
CA PHE A 59 -15.74 -4.20 -3.91
C PHE A 59 -14.72 -3.86 -2.80
N MET A 60 -15.19 -3.32 -1.67
CA MET A 60 -14.31 -3.02 -0.52
C MET A 60 -13.64 -4.28 0.03
N LEU A 61 -14.36 -5.41 0.12
CA LEU A 61 -13.79 -6.69 0.57
C LEU A 61 -12.76 -7.25 -0.42
N GLU A 62 -13.01 -7.15 -1.72
CA GLU A 62 -12.06 -7.55 -2.76
C GLU A 62 -10.79 -6.69 -2.71
N GLN A 63 -10.93 -5.38 -2.50
CA GLN A 63 -9.81 -4.47 -2.31
C GLN A 63 -8.99 -4.84 -1.06
N LEU A 64 -9.65 -5.04 0.08
CA LEU A 64 -8.98 -5.47 1.32
C LEU A 64 -8.24 -6.80 1.14
N ARG A 65 -8.86 -7.77 0.46
CA ARG A 65 -8.22 -9.05 0.15
C ARG A 65 -6.97 -8.86 -0.70
N GLY A 66 -7.06 -8.01 -1.73
CA GLY A 66 -5.90 -7.67 -2.57
C GLY A 66 -4.78 -6.99 -1.78
N GLU A 67 -5.09 -6.10 -0.84
CA GLU A 67 -4.08 -5.48 0.04
C GLU A 67 -3.41 -6.50 0.96
N ILE A 68 -4.18 -7.43 1.53
CA ILE A 68 -3.64 -8.50 2.36
C ILE A 68 -2.71 -9.41 1.54
N ASP A 69 -3.09 -9.76 0.32
CA ASP A 69 -2.29 -10.64 -0.53
C ASP A 69 -0.98 -9.96 -0.95
N ASN A 70 -1.02 -8.67 -1.32
CA ASN A 70 0.20 -7.89 -1.56
C ASN A 70 1.13 -7.84 -0.33
N LEU A 71 0.56 -7.68 0.86
CA LEU A 71 1.34 -7.66 2.10
C LEU A 71 1.98 -9.03 2.39
N ARG A 72 1.28 -10.13 2.09
CA ARG A 72 1.81 -11.49 2.19
C ARG A 72 2.97 -11.71 1.23
N ASP A 73 2.84 -11.27 -0.01
CA ASP A 73 3.89 -11.39 -1.01
C ASP A 73 5.15 -10.62 -0.58
N CYS A 74 4.99 -9.38 -0.10
CA CYS A 74 6.11 -8.59 0.43
C CYS A 74 6.80 -9.28 1.62
N ALA A 75 6.03 -9.89 2.53
CA ALA A 75 6.58 -10.62 3.66
C ALA A 75 7.36 -11.87 3.19
N GLN A 76 6.85 -12.56 2.17
CA GLN A 76 7.50 -13.73 1.60
C GLN A 76 8.84 -13.38 0.95
N ASP A 77 8.91 -12.29 0.18
CA ASP A 77 10.15 -11.80 -0.44
C ASP A 77 11.22 -11.47 0.61
N VAL A 78 10.82 -10.83 1.71
CA VAL A 78 11.72 -10.53 2.84
C VAL A 78 12.22 -11.81 3.50
N ILE A 79 11.35 -12.81 3.70
CA ILE A 79 11.74 -14.11 4.26
C ILE A 79 12.73 -14.83 3.35
N GLU A 80 12.49 -14.85 2.04
CA GLU A 80 13.37 -15.49 1.07
C GLU A 80 14.74 -14.81 1.00
N THR A 81 14.75 -13.47 1.00
CA THR A 81 15.96 -12.65 1.07
C THR A 81 16.74 -12.96 2.36
N SER A 82 16.05 -13.04 3.50
CA SER A 82 16.66 -13.37 4.79
C SER A 82 17.27 -14.77 4.80
N ARG A 83 16.59 -15.77 4.23
CA ARG A 83 17.13 -17.14 4.10
C ARG A 83 18.39 -17.16 3.24
N THR A 84 18.38 -16.44 2.12
CA THR A 84 19.55 -16.31 1.23
C THR A 84 20.72 -15.66 1.98
N ASN A 85 20.46 -14.58 2.71
CA ASN A 85 21.48 -13.89 3.50
C ASN A 85 22.08 -14.81 4.58
N MET A 86 21.26 -15.58 5.28
CA MET A 86 21.73 -16.53 6.30
C MET A 86 22.58 -17.65 5.70
N SER A 87 22.23 -18.15 4.51
CA SER A 87 23.05 -19.11 3.77
C SER A 87 24.41 -18.52 3.39
N ILE A 88 24.43 -17.30 2.85
CA ILE A 88 25.67 -16.58 2.52
C ILE A 88 26.52 -16.37 3.78
N GLN A 89 25.92 -15.92 4.89
CA GLN A 89 26.63 -15.70 6.14
C GLN A 89 27.27 -16.99 6.66
N THR A 90 26.56 -18.12 6.58
CA THR A 90 27.09 -19.44 6.97
C THR A 90 28.28 -19.82 6.11
N ARG A 91 28.19 -19.65 4.78
CA ARG A 91 29.29 -19.93 3.85
C ARG A 91 30.50 -19.05 4.12
N VAL A 92 30.28 -17.74 4.31
CA VAL A 92 31.35 -16.78 4.64
C VAL A 92 32.02 -17.16 5.96
N HIS A 93 31.25 -17.47 7.00
CA HIS A 93 31.80 -17.88 8.29
C HIS A 93 32.67 -19.14 8.17
N THR A 94 32.18 -20.16 7.45
CA THR A 94 32.94 -21.38 7.19
C THR A 94 34.22 -21.09 6.41
N ALA A 95 34.16 -20.26 5.37
CA ALA A 95 35.33 -19.87 4.59
C ALA A 95 36.35 -19.11 5.46
N VAL A 96 35.90 -18.17 6.31
CA VAL A 96 36.78 -17.44 7.24
C VAL A 96 37.46 -18.38 8.23
N LEU A 97 36.72 -19.33 8.82
CA LEU A 97 37.32 -20.31 9.73
C LEU A 97 38.34 -21.21 9.03
N ALA A 98 38.05 -21.64 7.81
CA ALA A 98 38.95 -22.48 7.05
C ALA A 98 40.19 -21.71 6.57
N LEU A 99 40.06 -20.41 6.23
CA LEU A 99 41.19 -19.52 5.96
C LEU A 99 42.09 -19.34 7.20
N LEU A 100 41.50 -19.15 8.39
CA LEU A 100 42.24 -19.03 9.65
C LEU A 100 42.96 -20.34 10.04
N SER A 101 42.47 -21.48 9.56
CA SER A 101 43.02 -22.80 9.86
C SER A 101 44.00 -23.30 8.80
N ALA A 102 44.22 -22.56 7.71
CA ALA A 102 45.08 -22.99 6.61
C ALA A 102 46.56 -22.71 6.91
N ASP A 103 47.38 -23.76 6.88
CA ASP A 103 48.83 -23.70 7.16
C ASP A 103 49.67 -23.18 5.96
N GLY A 104 49.03 -22.83 4.82
CA GLY A 104 49.74 -22.35 3.63
C GLY A 104 48.86 -21.81 2.49
N PHE A 105 49.52 -21.24 1.47
CA PHE A 105 48.87 -20.58 0.33
C PHE A 105 48.00 -21.53 -0.53
N ALA A 106 48.39 -22.81 -0.63
CA ALA A 106 47.62 -23.80 -1.39
C ALA A 106 46.28 -24.14 -0.72
N ASP A 107 46.24 -24.20 0.63
CA ASP A 107 45.02 -24.49 1.39
C ASP A 107 44.06 -23.31 1.39
N THR A 108 44.57 -22.08 1.42
CA THR A 108 43.74 -20.87 1.32
C THR A 108 43.06 -20.72 -0.05
N VAL A 109 43.73 -21.07 -1.16
CA VAL A 109 43.10 -21.08 -2.51
C VAL A 109 41.99 -22.13 -2.60
N LYS A 110 42.19 -23.31 -1.99
CA LYS A 110 41.17 -24.36 -1.96
C LYS A 110 39.91 -23.93 -1.20
N VAL A 111 40.08 -23.25 -0.06
CA VAL A 111 38.98 -22.75 0.78
C VAL A 111 38.12 -21.67 0.11
N VAL A 112 38.69 -20.85 -0.77
CA VAL A 112 37.95 -19.79 -1.48
C VAL A 112 37.24 -20.31 -2.73
N THR A 113 37.68 -21.45 -3.27
CA THR A 113 37.19 -21.99 -4.54
C THR A 113 36.12 -23.08 -4.37
N ASP A 114 36.08 -23.78 -3.23
CA ASP A 114 35.00 -24.71 -2.82
C ASP A 114 33.81 -23.98 -2.16
#